data_AF-A0A917FQB2-F1
#
_entry.id   AF-A0A917FQB2-F1
#
_cell.length_a   1.000
_cell.length_b   1.000
_cell.length_c   1.000
_cell.angle_alpha   90.00
_cell.angle_beta   90.00
_cell.angle_gamma   90.00
#
_symmetry.space_group_name_H-M   'P 1'
#
loop_
_entity.id
_entity.type
_entity.pdbx_description
1 polymer ?
#
loop_
_entity_poly.entity_id
_entity_poly.type
_entity_poly.pdbx_seq_one_letter_code
_entity_poly.pdbx_strand_id
1 'polypeptide(L)' 'MSQSQTFEKKLAELNTIVEKMEQPDVGLEESLKLYEKGIALTRECQKIIDQAEQKIARLLDESN' A
#
# COMPACT_ATOMS: atom_id res chain seq x y z
N MET A 1 4.57 15.33 -6.48
CA MET A 1 3.65 14.17 -6.51
C MET A 1 2.73 14.28 -5.32
N SER A 2 1.41 14.16 -5.48
CA SER A 2 0.47 14.22 -4.35
C SER A 2 0.49 12.91 -3.56
N GLN A 3 0.12 12.95 -2.28
CA GLN A 3 0.03 11.73 -1.46
C GLN A 3 -1.03 10.74 -2.00
N SER A 4 -2.12 11.24 -2.60
CA SER A 4 -3.12 10.42 -3.31
C SER A 4 -2.50 9.64 -4.48
N GLN A 5 -1.73 10.32 -5.33
CA GLN A 5 -1.04 9.67 -6.46
C GLN A 5 -0.01 8.62 -5.98
N THR A 6 0.58 8.82 -4.80
CA THR A 6 1.52 7.86 -4.22
C THR A 6 0.80 6.63 -3.69
N PHE A 7 -0.34 6.81 -3.02
CA PHE A 7 -1.20 5.73 -2.54
C PHE A 7 -1.75 4.88 -3.69
N GLU A 8 -2.39 5.52 -4.68
CA GLU A 8 -2.98 4.82 -5.82
C GLU A 8 -1.95 3.99 -6.58
N LYS A 9 -0.73 4.50 -6.72
CA LYS A 9 0.35 3.78 -7.40
C LYS A 9 0.82 2.55 -6.62
N LYS A 10 0.94 2.66 -5.29
CA LYS A 10 1.30 1.53 -4.41
C LYS A 10 0.18 0.49 -4.35
N LEU A 11 -1.07 0.93 -4.33
CA LEU A 11 -2.23 0.04 -4.37
C LEU A 11 -2.30 -0.72 -5.70
N ALA A 12 -2.06 -0.05 -6.82
CA ALA A 12 -1.98 -0.71 -8.13
C ALA A 12 -0.85 -1.75 -8.17
N GLU A 13 0.32 -1.43 -7.61
CA GLU A 13 1.44 -2.38 -7.52
C GLU A 13 1.11 -3.59 -6.64
N LEU A 14 0.39 -3.40 -5.53
CA LEU A 14 -0.09 -4.48 -4.67
C LEU A 14 -1.07 -5.39 -5.42
N ASN A 15 -2.01 -4.83 -6.19
CA ASN A 15 -2.94 -5.61 -7.00
C ASN A 15 -2.20 -6.46 -8.04
N THR A 16 -1.19 -5.89 -8.72
CA THR A 16 -0.35 -6.66 -9.65
C THR A 16 0.41 -7.80 -8.96
N ILE A 17 0.82 -7.63 -7.70
CA ILE A 17 1.46 -8.71 -6.94
C ILE A 17 0.46 -9.83 -6.65
N VAL A 18 -0.77 -9.49 -6.23
CA VAL A 18 -1.84 -10.47 -5.99
C VAL A 18 -2.15 -11.25 -7.26
N GLU A 19 -2.36 -10.56 -8.39
CA GLU A 19 -2.62 -11.19 -9.69
C GLU A 19 -1.50 -12.16 -10.11
N LYS A 20 -0.24 -11.82 -9.80
CA LYS A 20 0.89 -12.72 -10.03
C LYS A 20 0.86 -13.92 -9.12
N MET A 21 0.58 -13.74 -7.82
CA MET A 21 0.51 -14.84 -6.86
C MET A 21 -0.62 -15.84 -7.17
N GLU A 22 -1.66 -15.42 -7.88
CA GLU A 22 -2.75 -16.29 -8.36
C GLU A 22 -2.39 -17.10 -9.62
N GLN A 23 -1.26 -16.81 -10.28
CA GLN A 23 -0.83 -17.58 -11.45
C GLN A 23 -0.36 -18.98 -11.02
N PRO A 24 -0.81 -20.05 -11.69
CA PRO A 24 -0.51 -21.44 -11.32
C PRO A 24 0.98 -21.81 -11.44
N ASP A 25 1.77 -21.04 -12.19
CA ASP A 25 3.18 -21.32 -12.47
C ASP A 25 4.16 -20.50 -11.58
N VAL A 26 3.67 -19.80 -10.56
CA VAL A 26 4.57 -19.12 -9.62
C VAL A 26 5.27 -20.15 -8.73
N GLY A 27 6.57 -20.28 -8.95
CA GLY A 27 7.44 -21.09 -8.10
C GLY A 27 7.56 -20.53 -6.69
N LEU A 28 7.84 -21.41 -5.72
CA LEU A 28 7.92 -21.09 -4.29
C LEU A 28 8.80 -19.87 -3.96
N GLU A 29 9.99 -19.77 -4.59
CA GLU A 29 10.91 -18.65 -4.35
C GLU A 29 10.32 -17.31 -4.81
N GLU A 30 9.62 -17.31 -5.95
CA GLU A 30 8.93 -16.12 -6.46
C GLU A 30 7.71 -15.78 -5.60
N SER A 31 6.95 -16.78 -5.12
CA SER A 31 5.85 -16.58 -4.17
C SER A 31 6.34 -15.87 -2.90
N LEU A 32 7.49 -16.28 -2.36
CA LEU A 32 8.07 -15.67 -1.16
C LEU A 32 8.48 -14.21 -1.41
N LYS A 33 9.13 -13.91 -2.54
CA LYS A 33 9.49 -12.54 -2.92
C LYS A 33 8.26 -11.65 -3.12
N LEU A 34 7.24 -12.16 -3.82
CA LEU A 34 5.97 -11.48 -4.02
C LEU A 34 5.27 -11.20 -2.69
N TYR A 35 5.26 -12.17 -1.77
CA TYR A 35 4.68 -12.01 -0.45
C TYR A 35 5.40 -10.94 0.39
N GLU A 36 6.73 -10.99 0.48
CA GLU A 36 7.51 -9.98 1.20
C GLU A 36 7.25 -8.57 0.65
N LYS A 37 7.22 -8.44 -0.68
CA LYS A 37 6.93 -7.19 -1.36
C LYS A 37 5.49 -6.72 -1.09
N GLY A 38 4.53 -7.62 -1.12
CA GLY A 38 3.13 -7.34 -0.79
C GLY A 38 2.98 -6.78 0.63
N ILE A 39 3.60 -7.43 1.62
CA ILE A 39 3.59 -6.96 3.02
C ILE A 39 4.22 -5.57 3.16
N ALA A 40 5.33 -5.31 2.47
CA ALA A 40 5.97 -4.01 2.48
C ALA A 40 5.05 -2.92 1.92
N LEU A 41 4.42 -3.16 0.76
CA LEU A 41 3.49 -2.23 0.14
C LEU A 41 2.24 -1.97 1.00
N THR A 42 1.67 -3.01 1.62
CA THR A 42 0.54 -2.85 2.54
C THR A 42 0.88 -1.93 3.71
N ARG A 43 2.07 -2.10 4.30
CA ARG A 43 2.54 -1.22 5.41
C ARG A 43 2.71 0.22 4.95
N GLU A 44 3.21 0.44 3.75
CA GLU A 44 3.37 1.79 3.20
C GLU A 44 2.03 2.45 2.90
N CYS A 45 1.06 1.71 2.36
CA CYS A 45 -0.30 2.19 2.16
C CYS A 45 -0.95 2.60 3.49
N GLN A 46 -0.82 1.77 4.54
CA GLN A 46 -1.33 2.09 5.86
C GLN A 46 -0.71 3.39 6.40
N LYS A 47 0.61 3.55 6.27
CA LYS A 47 1.30 4.77 6.71
C LYS A 47 0.78 6.03 6.01
N ILE A 48 0.43 5.95 4.73
CA ILE A 48 -0.14 7.09 4.00
C ILE A 48 -1.53 7.42 4.54
N ILE A 49 -2.35 6.41 4.81
CA ILE A 49 -3.69 6.59 5.41
C ILE A 49 -3.55 7.23 6.80
N ASP A 50 -2.68 6.71 7.66
CA ASP A 50 -2.45 7.25 9.00
C ASP A 50 -2.00 8.72 8.96
N GLN A 51 -1.15 9.09 8.00
CA GLN A 51 -0.72 10.47 7.80
C GLN A 51 -1.88 11.38 7.36
N ALA A 52 -2.75 10.89 6.48
CA ALA A 52 -3.94 11.62 6.05
C ALA A 52 -4.91 11.83 7.22
N GLU A 53 -5.17 10.79 8.02
CA GLU A 53 -6.01 10.87 9.21
C GLU A 53 -5.45 11.84 10.25
N GLN A 54 -4.15 11.78 10.53
CA GLN A 54 -3.49 12.73 11.45
C GLN A 54 -3.62 14.18 10.96
N LYS A 55 -3.52 14.41 9.65
CA LYS A 55 -3.71 15.74 9.08
C LYS A 55 -5.14 16.24 9.27
N ILE A 56 -6.13 15.37 9.06
CA ILE A 56 -7.55 15.70 9.30
C ILE A 56 -7.77 16.00 10.78
N ALA A 57 -7.27 15.17 11.68
CA ALA A 57 -7.41 15.36 13.12
C ALA A 57 -6.87 16.72 13.59
N ARG A 58 -5.68 17.12 13.11
CA ARG A 58 -5.11 18.45 13.42
C ARG A 58 -5.96 19.60 12.90
N LEU A 59 -6.49 19.49 11.68
CA LEU A 59 -7.35 20.52 11.10
C LEU A 59 -8.65 20.69 11.89
N LEU A 60 -9.20 19.59 12.43
CA LEU A 60 -10.38 19.63 13.29
C LEU A 60 -10.07 20.27 14.65
N ASP A 61 -8.91 19.95 15.24
CA ASP A 61 -8.46 20.51 16.53
C ASP A 61 -8.16 22.01 16.44
N GLU A 62 -7.57 22.48 15.33
CA GLU A 62 -7.32 23.92 15.08
C GLU A 62 -8.60 24.73 14.79
N SER A 63 -9.71 24.06 14.50
CA SER A 63 -11.00 24.71 14.19
C SER A 63 -11.95 24.84 15.38
N ASN A 64 -11.48 24.49 16.59
CA ASN A 64 -12.19 24.55 17.87
C ASN A 64 -11.56 25.61 18.80
#